data_AF-A0A9N9BJL0-F1
#
_entry.id   AF-A0A9N9BJL0-F1
#
_cell.length_a   1.000
_cell.length_b   1.000
_cell.length_c   1.000
_cell.angle_alpha   90.00
_cell.angle_beta   90.00
_cell.angle_gamma   90.00
#
_symmetry.space_group_name_H-M   'P 1'
#
loop_
_entity.id
_entity.type
_entity.pdbx_description
1 polymer ?
#
loop_
_entity_poly.entity_id
_entity_poly.type
_entity_poly.pdbx_seq_one_letter_code
_entity_poly.pdbx_strand_id
1 'polypeptide(L)'
;MFTPAAKSNESEQSSNLDLLRERIKTLLEQNSLSDVSSVSVVSFVGFSQNGSTTNVASIANTIIEKNVFEQSDNYELKNDHRQEKATLLISNKNNYGLWMYCDKTKNIVYLLLDSMHGWETLLMLWDKDCNLADNTDGFQEWMWNQEHFYLRLLFFTFIVSHTILLTLPVSKLDGNLVSLLRTVASLKRYILTQTSAYVNLCWQSLGIPSPYGTSVPGYSGRGGGQQGGVMAPGRCVPFVLFLFHEVQLPSSVNGDGTKADIGHEKAASGSIKRMKESLQARIRFLFRTCYLVQTNDVHAPFDGRFLFTLPPPSAQFFVHLITRGSIGNQLAADQPAATVLSKTLRRQDFRNIDNFEIKLLREFASGWIKWLATGFPRSFAKRNLTALELPTGSQWMSGAVALQELLFGQLAKEIMDRRSYSAVDDAFGRRLKDCVQVNNRFSASHCAQVLRKAVDFYSSDLPAHYTRESHEHKESFSWKFKRSS
;
A
#
# COMPACT_ATOMS: atom_id res chain seq x y z
N MET A 1 -11.22 48.49 25.98
CA MET A 1 -11.68 47.19 26.50
C MET A 1 -11.12 46.12 25.58
N PHE A 2 -9.95 45.58 25.91
CA PHE A 2 -9.32 44.47 25.17
C PHE A 2 -9.80 43.17 25.79
N THR A 3 -10.51 42.35 25.01
CA THR A 3 -10.94 41.01 25.42
C THR A 3 -9.77 40.02 25.37
N PRO A 4 -9.49 39.28 26.46
CA PRO A 4 -8.47 38.24 26.46
C PRO A 4 -9.13 36.90 26.07
N ALA A 5 -9.08 36.53 24.79
CA ALA A 5 -9.61 35.25 24.30
C ALA A 5 -8.53 34.21 23.93
N ALA A 6 -7.26 34.45 24.28
CA ALA A 6 -6.15 33.59 23.86
C ALA A 6 -5.71 32.51 24.87
N LYS A 7 -6.15 32.57 26.13
CA LYS A 7 -5.62 31.69 27.19
C LYS A 7 -6.27 30.30 27.28
N SER A 8 -7.42 30.05 26.66
CA SER A 8 -8.09 28.74 26.73
C SER A 8 -7.52 27.69 25.79
N ASN A 9 -6.90 28.09 24.67
CA ASN A 9 -6.40 27.14 23.67
C ASN A 9 -5.07 26.48 24.07
N GLU A 10 -4.22 27.16 24.83
CA GLU A 10 -2.90 26.62 25.19
C GLU A 10 -3.00 25.44 26.16
N SER A 11 -3.97 25.45 27.09
CA SER A 11 -4.18 24.36 28.03
C SER A 11 -4.74 23.09 27.37
N GLU A 12 -5.64 23.25 26.38
CA GLU A 12 -6.26 22.12 25.67
C GLU A 12 -5.26 21.47 24.70
N GLN A 13 -4.45 22.28 24.02
CA GLN A 13 -3.40 21.79 23.13
C GLN A 13 -2.32 21.00 23.90
N SER A 14 -1.97 21.43 25.12
CA SER A 14 -1.07 20.68 25.99
C SER A 14 -1.63 19.29 26.32
N SER A 15 -2.92 19.22 26.70
CA SER A 15 -3.59 17.96 27.03
C SER A 15 -3.59 16.95 25.87
N ASN A 16 -3.81 17.42 24.64
CA ASN A 16 -3.83 16.57 23.46
C ASN A 16 -2.44 16.02 23.09
N LEU A 17 -1.39 16.82 23.29
CA LEU A 17 -0.01 16.38 23.10
C LEU A 17 0.41 15.35 24.15
N ASP A 18 -0.09 15.46 25.39
CA ASP A 18 0.15 14.46 26.42
C ASP A 18 -0.53 13.12 26.10
N LEU A 19 -1.74 13.13 25.55
CA LEU A 19 -2.41 11.91 25.08
C LEU A 19 -1.64 11.25 23.91
N LEU A 20 -1.13 12.05 22.99
CA LEU A 20 -0.26 11.55 21.91
C LEU A 20 1.02 10.92 22.48
N ARG A 21 1.65 11.56 23.49
CA ARG A 21 2.84 11.06 24.18
C ARG A 21 2.58 9.72 24.86
N GLU A 22 1.47 9.59 25.59
CA GLU A 22 1.07 8.36 26.25
C GLU A 22 0.87 7.21 25.26
N ARG A 23 0.22 7.51 24.12
CA ARG A 23 0.02 6.52 23.06
C ARG A 23 1.34 6.06 22.43
N ILE A 24 2.25 6.98 22.15
CA ILE A 24 3.59 6.65 21.62
C ILE A 24 4.35 5.77 22.61
N LYS A 25 4.34 6.13 23.90
CA LYS A 25 4.99 5.36 24.96
C LYS A 25 4.41 3.95 25.07
N THR A 26 3.10 3.83 25.10
CA THR A 26 2.39 2.55 25.13
C THR A 26 2.78 1.66 23.95
N LEU A 27 2.82 2.21 22.73
CA LEU A 27 3.19 1.45 21.53
C LEU A 27 4.69 1.08 21.53
N LEU A 28 5.58 1.95 22.00
CA LEU A 28 7.00 1.65 22.13
C LEU A 28 7.24 0.50 23.12
N GLU A 29 6.56 0.54 24.27
CA GLU A 29 6.65 -0.49 25.31
C GLU A 29 6.10 -1.84 24.82
N GLN A 30 4.91 -1.84 24.22
CA GLN A 30 4.26 -3.03 23.67
C GLN A 30 5.12 -3.73 22.61
N ASN A 31 5.83 -2.96 21.78
CA ASN A 31 6.63 -3.49 20.68
C ASN A 31 8.12 -3.66 21.04
N SER A 32 8.51 -3.18 22.23
CA SER A 32 9.88 -3.12 22.75
C SER A 32 10.92 -2.67 21.71
N LEU A 33 10.61 -1.58 21.01
CA LEU A 33 11.58 -0.91 20.15
C LEU A 33 12.60 -0.17 21.01
N SER A 34 13.88 -0.28 20.65
CA SER A 34 14.93 0.49 21.32
C SER A 34 14.92 1.94 20.84
N ASP A 35 15.03 2.88 21.78
CA ASP A 35 15.08 4.31 21.48
C ASP A 35 16.38 4.74 20.79
N VAL A 36 17.43 3.91 20.87
CA VAL A 36 18.79 4.28 20.45
C VAL A 36 19.17 3.64 19.11
N SER A 37 18.64 2.46 18.78
CA SER A 37 18.99 1.79 17.52
C SER A 37 18.20 2.35 16.34
N SER A 38 18.89 2.51 15.22
CA SER A 38 18.26 2.78 13.93
C SER A 38 17.36 1.62 13.53
N VAL A 39 16.17 1.92 13.01
CA VAL A 39 15.18 0.92 12.63
C VAL A 39 14.97 0.93 11.12
N SER A 40 14.92 -0.26 10.52
CA SER A 40 14.48 -0.45 9.13
C SER A 40 13.00 -0.84 9.10
N VAL A 41 12.28 -0.46 8.06
CA VAL A 41 10.81 -0.57 8.00
C VAL A 41 10.45 -1.17 6.66
N VAL A 42 9.84 -2.34 6.71
CA VAL A 42 9.57 -3.20 5.55
C VAL A 42 8.09 -3.46 5.50
N SER A 43 7.44 -3.04 4.43
CA SER A 43 6.00 -3.17 4.26
C SER A 43 5.66 -4.17 3.18
N PHE A 44 4.67 -5.02 3.47
CA PHE A 44 4.10 -5.97 2.52
C PHE A 44 2.74 -5.46 2.09
N VAL A 45 2.55 -5.31 0.78
CA VAL A 45 1.30 -4.85 0.18
C VAL A 45 0.87 -5.85 -0.87
N GLY A 46 -0.29 -6.47 -0.68
CA GLY A 46 -0.86 -7.44 -1.59
C GLY A 46 -1.96 -6.85 -2.48
N PHE A 47 -1.88 -7.15 -3.78
CA PHE A 47 -2.98 -7.00 -4.74
C PHE A 47 -3.35 -8.41 -5.22
N SER A 48 -4.00 -9.19 -4.37
CA SER A 48 -4.41 -10.55 -4.74
C SER A 48 -5.53 -10.54 -5.78
N GLN A 49 -5.57 -11.59 -6.60
CA GLN A 49 -6.74 -11.92 -7.41
C GLN A 49 -7.55 -13.00 -6.68
N ASN A 50 -8.86 -12.97 -6.88
CA ASN A 50 -9.79 -13.95 -6.33
C ASN A 50 -9.27 -15.38 -6.58
N GLY A 51 -9.17 -16.19 -5.51
CA GLY A 51 -8.75 -17.59 -5.60
C GLY A 51 -7.24 -17.84 -5.62
N SER A 52 -6.38 -16.81 -5.50
CA SER A 52 -4.95 -17.06 -5.33
C SER A 52 -4.69 -17.67 -3.94
N THR A 53 -4.13 -18.87 -3.91
CA THR A 53 -3.69 -19.53 -2.66
C THR A 53 -2.58 -18.78 -1.92
N THR A 54 -1.90 -17.85 -2.59
CA THR A 54 -0.79 -17.09 -2.03
C THR A 54 -1.29 -15.85 -1.30
N ASN A 55 -1.52 -16.00 0.00
CA ASN A 55 -1.77 -14.88 0.89
C ASN A 55 -0.48 -14.06 1.11
N VAL A 56 -0.56 -12.73 1.00
CA VAL A 56 0.53 -11.80 1.29
C VAL A 56 1.09 -11.98 2.72
N ALA A 57 0.24 -12.31 3.69
CA ALA A 57 0.65 -12.61 5.05
C ALA A 57 1.57 -13.84 5.12
N SER A 58 1.27 -14.85 4.31
CA SER A 58 2.04 -16.08 4.25
C SER A 58 3.39 -15.88 3.55
N ILE A 59 3.44 -15.03 2.52
CA ILE A 59 4.70 -14.53 1.93
C ILE A 59 5.52 -13.73 2.96
N ALA A 60 4.87 -12.84 3.71
CA ALA A 60 5.52 -12.07 4.76
C ALA A 60 6.12 -12.98 5.85
N ASN A 61 5.33 -13.93 6.36
CA ASN A 61 5.79 -14.92 7.35
C ASN A 61 6.95 -15.77 6.82
N THR A 62 6.93 -16.13 5.54
CA THR A 62 8.03 -16.84 4.87
C THR A 62 9.32 -16.02 4.84
N ILE A 63 9.22 -14.72 4.58
CA ILE A 63 10.37 -13.78 4.55
C ILE A 63 10.89 -13.48 5.96
N ILE A 64 9.98 -13.36 6.94
CA ILE A 64 10.31 -13.09 8.35
C ILE A 64 10.90 -14.34 9.03
N GLU A 65 10.55 -15.52 8.50
CA GLU A 65 10.85 -16.83 9.09
C GLU A 65 10.12 -17.08 10.41
N LYS A 66 8.97 -16.41 10.60
CA LYS A 66 8.09 -16.54 11.75
C LYS A 66 6.64 -16.39 11.32
N ASN A 67 5.74 -17.13 11.96
CA ASN A 67 4.30 -17.05 11.68
C ASN A 67 3.64 -15.93 12.51
N VAL A 68 3.89 -14.68 12.14
CA VAL A 68 3.49 -13.50 12.96
C VAL A 68 2.18 -12.87 12.50
N PHE A 69 1.86 -13.00 11.20
CA PHE A 69 0.65 -12.45 10.59
C PHE A 69 -0.40 -13.54 10.31
N GLU A 70 -0.57 -14.50 11.21
CA GLU A 70 -1.56 -15.58 11.04
C GLU A 70 -2.97 -15.03 10.77
N GLN A 71 -3.61 -15.54 9.72
CA GLN A 71 -5.05 -15.35 9.51
C GLN A 71 -5.77 -16.16 10.58
N SER A 72 -6.37 -15.47 11.56
CA SER A 72 -7.25 -16.12 12.52
C SER A 72 -8.58 -16.40 11.84
N ASP A 73 -8.68 -17.53 11.16
CA ASP A 73 -9.96 -18.00 10.60
C ASP A 73 -10.95 -18.43 11.70
N ASN A 74 -10.49 -18.57 12.95
CA ASN A 74 -11.33 -18.89 14.11
C ASN A 74 -11.10 -17.89 15.25
N TYR A 75 -12.11 -17.07 15.53
CA TYR A 75 -12.16 -16.12 16.65
C TYR A 75 -12.27 -16.77 18.03
N GLU A 76 -12.36 -18.10 18.09
CA GLU A 76 -12.59 -18.84 19.33
C GLU A 76 -11.54 -19.91 19.54
N LEU A 77 -10.42 -19.57 20.16
CA LEU A 77 -9.72 -20.45 21.11
C LEU A 77 -8.59 -19.68 21.81
N LYS A 78 -8.92 -19.29 23.05
CA LYS A 78 -7.98 -18.83 24.07
C LYS A 78 -6.86 -19.87 24.22
N ASN A 79 -5.62 -19.48 23.94
CA ASN A 79 -4.44 -20.17 24.43
C ASN A 79 -3.34 -19.14 24.71
N ASP A 80 -3.02 -18.99 26.00
CA ASP A 80 -2.25 -17.92 26.63
C ASP A 80 -0.72 -17.94 26.36
N HIS A 81 -0.23 -18.62 25.32
CA HIS A 81 1.23 -18.82 25.12
C HIS A 81 1.80 -18.40 23.75
N ARG A 82 1.12 -17.53 22.99
CA ARG A 82 1.70 -16.94 21.76
C ARG A 82 2.16 -15.49 21.99
N GLN A 83 3.42 -15.35 22.42
CA GLN A 83 4.04 -14.06 22.77
C GLN A 83 4.52 -13.19 21.59
N GLU A 84 4.48 -13.67 20.34
CA GLU A 84 5.00 -12.92 19.18
C GLU A 84 3.94 -12.73 18.09
N LYS A 85 2.78 -12.16 18.43
CA LYS A 85 1.77 -11.78 17.43
C LYS A 85 1.98 -10.35 16.94
N ALA A 86 1.67 -10.10 15.68
CA ALA A 86 1.60 -8.75 15.15
C ALA A 86 0.53 -7.92 15.89
N THR A 87 0.83 -6.65 16.14
CA THR A 87 -0.11 -5.67 16.70
C THR A 87 -0.83 -4.95 15.58
N LEU A 88 -2.14 -4.76 15.72
CA LEU A 88 -2.92 -3.98 14.77
C LEU A 88 -2.69 -2.49 15.01
N LEU A 89 -1.97 -1.82 14.09
CA LEU A 89 -1.59 -0.42 14.25
C LEU A 89 -2.73 0.52 13.85
N ILE A 90 -3.38 0.24 12.72
CA ILE A 90 -4.51 1.02 12.20
C ILE A 90 -5.59 0.03 11.79
N SER A 91 -6.81 0.21 12.30
CA SER A 91 -7.95 -0.64 11.95
C SER A 91 -9.09 0.20 11.41
N ASN A 92 -9.79 -0.33 10.40
CA ASN A 92 -11.20 -0.04 10.30
C ASN A 92 -11.89 -0.97 11.30
N LYS A 93 -13.04 -0.58 11.87
CA LYS A 93 -13.81 -1.37 12.86
C LYS A 93 -14.13 -2.83 12.44
N ASN A 94 -13.82 -3.14 11.19
CA ASN A 94 -14.11 -4.33 10.41
C ASN A 94 -12.88 -5.25 10.20
N ASN A 95 -11.90 -5.23 11.12
CA ASN A 95 -10.77 -6.17 11.24
C ASN A 95 -9.75 -6.23 10.08
N TYR A 96 -9.88 -5.39 9.05
CA TYR A 96 -8.82 -5.17 8.08
C TYR A 96 -8.11 -3.83 8.39
N GLY A 97 -6.83 -3.76 8.05
CA GLY A 97 -6.00 -2.65 8.50
C GLY A 97 -4.52 -2.82 8.22
N LEU A 98 -3.72 -2.14 9.02
CA LEU A 98 -2.26 -2.21 8.98
C LEU A 98 -1.75 -2.93 10.22
N TRP A 99 -1.21 -4.12 10.01
CA TRP A 99 -0.57 -4.91 11.06
C TRP A 99 0.90 -4.56 11.16
N MET A 100 1.44 -4.61 12.37
CA MET A 100 2.83 -4.27 12.67
C MET A 100 3.46 -5.38 13.52
N TYR A 101 4.65 -5.82 13.12
CA TYR A 101 5.46 -6.75 13.90
C TYR A 101 6.89 -6.20 13.99
N CYS A 102 7.45 -6.17 15.20
CA CYS A 102 8.80 -5.65 15.44
C CYS A 102 9.77 -6.81 15.74
N ASP A 103 10.72 -7.04 14.84
CA ASP A 103 11.82 -7.97 15.05
C ASP A 103 12.97 -7.26 15.77
N LYS A 104 13.00 -7.41 17.10
CA LYS A 104 14.02 -6.82 17.98
C LYS A 104 15.43 -7.28 17.65
N THR A 105 15.58 -8.51 17.17
CA THR A 105 16.91 -9.08 16.87
C THR A 105 17.53 -8.42 15.64
N LYS A 106 16.69 -8.01 14.69
CA LYS A 106 17.13 -7.39 13.44
C LYS A 106 16.96 -5.87 13.41
N ASN A 107 16.31 -5.27 14.42
CA ASN A 107 15.84 -3.88 14.42
C ASN A 107 15.01 -3.55 13.17
N ILE A 108 14.09 -4.46 12.81
CA ILE A 108 13.20 -4.29 11.65
C ILE A 108 11.75 -4.22 12.13
N VAL A 109 11.03 -3.21 11.66
CA VAL A 109 9.58 -3.15 11.74
C VAL A 109 8.99 -3.69 10.44
N TYR A 110 8.19 -4.73 10.54
CA TYR A 110 7.43 -5.28 9.44
C TYR A 110 6.00 -4.76 9.51
N LEU A 111 5.52 -4.18 8.41
CA LEU A 111 4.14 -3.78 8.26
C LEU A 111 3.46 -4.67 7.22
N LEU A 112 2.23 -5.10 7.50
CA LEU A 112 1.41 -5.83 6.56
C LEU A 112 0.13 -5.04 6.31
N LEU A 113 -0.01 -4.53 5.10
CA LEU A 113 -1.25 -3.91 4.66
C LEU A 113 -2.21 -5.02 4.24
N ASP A 114 -3.20 -5.27 5.11
CA ASP A 114 -4.27 -6.20 4.79
C ASP A 114 -5.23 -5.55 3.80
N SER A 115 -5.50 -6.25 2.70
CA SER A 115 -6.21 -5.70 1.56
C SER A 115 -7.67 -6.13 1.60
N MET A 116 -8.59 -5.19 1.36
CA MET A 116 -10.01 -5.47 1.18
C MET A 116 -10.38 -6.26 -0.09
N HIS A 117 -9.41 -6.61 -0.94
CA HIS A 117 -9.70 -7.10 -2.30
C HIS A 117 -10.32 -8.52 -2.35
N GLY A 118 -10.52 -9.18 -1.21
CA GLY A 118 -11.38 -10.36 -1.14
C GLY A 118 -12.86 -9.94 -1.22
N TRP A 119 -13.54 -10.27 -2.32
CA TRP A 119 -14.98 -10.06 -2.46
C TRP A 119 -15.77 -10.73 -1.32
N GLU A 120 -15.29 -11.86 -0.80
CA GLU A 120 -15.87 -12.55 0.37
C GLU A 120 -15.84 -11.64 1.60
N THR A 121 -14.72 -10.96 1.84
CA THR A 121 -14.59 -9.98 2.93
C THR A 121 -15.50 -8.78 2.69
N LEU A 122 -15.55 -8.24 1.47
CA LEU A 122 -16.46 -7.14 1.13
C LEU A 122 -17.93 -7.53 1.34
N LEU A 123 -18.34 -8.72 0.91
CA LEU A 123 -19.71 -9.21 1.09
C LEU A 123 -20.02 -9.44 2.57
N MET A 124 -19.11 -10.06 3.34
CA MET A 124 -19.30 -10.24 4.78
C MET A 124 -19.41 -8.90 5.51
N LEU A 125 -18.64 -7.90 5.11
CA LEU A 125 -18.68 -6.57 5.72
C LEU A 125 -19.92 -5.79 5.33
N TRP A 126 -20.34 -5.90 4.07
CA TRP A 126 -21.61 -5.36 3.61
C TRP A 126 -22.77 -5.96 4.41
N ASP A 127 -22.84 -7.28 4.53
CA ASP A 127 -23.89 -7.99 5.27
C ASP A 127 -23.95 -7.56 6.75
N LYS A 128 -22.78 -7.37 7.39
CA LYS A 128 -22.70 -6.89 8.78
C LYS A 128 -23.12 -5.43 8.96
N ASP A 129 -22.78 -4.57 8.01
CA ASP A 129 -23.07 -3.14 8.09
C ASP A 129 -24.49 -2.80 7.59
N CYS A 130 -25.14 -3.70 6.86
CA CYS A 130 -26.42 -3.44 6.20
C CYS A 130 -27.65 -3.89 6.99
N ASN A 131 -28.08 -3.02 7.91
CA ASN A 131 -29.48 -2.89 8.30
C ASN A 131 -30.19 -1.72 7.57
N LEU A 132 -29.58 -1.12 6.54
CA LEU A 132 -29.92 0.26 6.10
C LEU A 132 -30.08 0.51 4.59
N ALA A 133 -30.00 -0.48 3.69
CA ALA A 133 -29.81 -0.21 2.27
C ALA A 133 -30.88 -0.82 1.34
N ASP A 134 -32.09 -0.22 1.32
CA ASP A 134 -33.00 -0.34 0.17
C ASP A 134 -32.62 0.59 -0.99
N ASN A 135 -31.58 1.44 -0.84
CA ASN A 135 -31.23 2.47 -1.81
C ASN A 135 -29.79 2.34 -2.35
N THR A 136 -29.64 2.39 -3.68
CA THR A 136 -28.37 2.24 -4.42
C THR A 136 -27.29 3.24 -4.01
N ASP A 137 -27.69 4.42 -3.52
CA ASP A 137 -26.79 5.46 -3.07
C ASP A 137 -26.02 5.07 -1.80
N GLY A 138 -26.67 4.32 -0.90
CA GLY A 138 -26.05 3.85 0.34
C GLY A 138 -24.91 2.86 0.09
N PHE A 139 -25.06 1.98 -0.91
CA PHE A 139 -23.99 1.06 -1.31
C PHE A 139 -22.78 1.79 -1.87
N GLN A 140 -23.00 2.79 -2.74
CA GLN A 140 -21.92 3.57 -3.33
C GLN A 140 -21.16 4.38 -2.28
N GLU A 141 -21.87 4.98 -1.32
CA GLU A 141 -21.24 5.71 -0.22
C GLU A 141 -20.47 4.77 0.73
N TRP A 142 -21.00 3.59 1.02
CA TRP A 142 -20.30 2.60 1.83
C TRP A 142 -19.02 2.12 1.14
N MET A 143 -19.12 1.67 -0.12
CA MET A 143 -17.96 1.26 -0.93
C MET A 143 -16.91 2.37 -0.99
N TRP A 144 -17.36 3.61 -1.20
CA TRP A 144 -16.51 4.78 -1.18
C TRP A 144 -15.73 4.91 0.12
N ASN A 145 -16.39 4.77 1.27
CA ASN A 145 -15.75 4.88 2.58
C ASN A 145 -14.71 3.77 2.79
N GLN A 146 -15.00 2.54 2.36
CA GLN A 146 -14.08 1.42 2.43
C GLN A 146 -12.83 1.64 1.55
N GLU A 147 -13.02 2.00 0.28
CA GLU A 147 -11.92 2.27 -0.66
C GLU A 147 -11.08 3.47 -0.23
N HIS A 148 -11.74 4.56 0.20
CA HIS A 148 -11.07 5.76 0.69
C HIS A 148 -10.20 5.47 1.92
N PHE A 149 -10.68 4.64 2.85
CA PHE A 149 -9.90 4.20 4.00
C PHE A 149 -8.68 3.37 3.56
N TYR A 150 -8.86 2.40 2.66
CA TYR A 150 -7.76 1.61 2.11
C TYR A 150 -6.70 2.47 1.40
N LEU A 151 -7.13 3.48 0.63
CA LEU A 151 -6.21 4.41 -0.04
C LEU A 151 -5.41 5.27 0.93
N ARG A 152 -6.04 5.69 2.05
CA ARG A 152 -5.34 6.36 3.16
C ARG A 152 -4.30 5.43 3.78
N LEU A 153 -4.63 4.14 3.99
CA LEU A 153 -3.68 3.15 4.51
C LEU A 153 -2.51 2.88 3.56
N LEU A 154 -2.80 2.78 2.26
CA LEU A 154 -1.78 2.63 1.23
C LEU A 154 -0.85 3.84 1.25
N PHE A 155 -1.41 5.06 1.24
CA PHE A 155 -0.64 6.29 1.34
C PHE A 155 0.22 6.33 2.60
N PHE A 156 -0.35 6.02 3.77
CA PHE A 156 0.35 5.94 5.04
C PHE A 156 1.55 4.99 4.93
N THR A 157 1.32 3.78 4.42
CA THR A 157 2.37 2.76 4.19
C THR A 157 3.52 3.34 3.36
N PHE A 158 3.23 4.06 2.27
CA PHE A 158 4.27 4.68 1.44
C PHE A 158 5.12 5.73 2.18
N ILE A 159 4.54 6.50 3.10
CA ILE A 159 5.26 7.60 3.76
C ILE A 159 5.93 7.22 5.07
N VAL A 160 5.79 5.98 5.53
CA VAL A 160 6.45 5.47 6.76
C VAL A 160 7.44 4.33 6.51
N SER A 161 7.51 3.79 5.28
CA SER A 161 8.28 2.57 4.96
C SER A 161 9.56 2.85 4.20
N HIS A 162 10.64 2.14 4.54
CA HIS A 162 11.91 2.19 3.81
C HIS A 162 11.91 1.23 2.61
N THR A 163 11.24 0.08 2.73
CA THR A 163 11.03 -0.90 1.66
C THR A 163 9.55 -1.23 1.56
N ILE A 164 9.06 -1.39 0.34
CA ILE A 164 7.73 -1.93 0.07
C ILE A 164 7.88 -3.11 -0.87
N LEU A 165 7.41 -4.27 -0.43
CA LEU A 165 7.25 -5.46 -1.25
C LEU A 165 5.81 -5.48 -1.77
N LEU A 166 5.66 -5.16 -3.05
CA LEU A 166 4.39 -5.25 -3.76
C LEU A 166 4.23 -6.67 -4.28
N THR A 167 3.27 -7.39 -3.71
CA THR A 167 2.85 -8.71 -4.17
C THR A 167 1.66 -8.55 -5.09
N LEU A 168 1.83 -8.89 -6.37
CA LEU A 168 0.74 -8.83 -7.35
C LEU A 168 0.92 -9.90 -8.43
N PRO A 169 -0.16 -10.36 -9.09
CA PRO A 169 0.01 -11.18 -10.28
C PRO A 169 0.48 -10.28 -11.43
N VAL A 170 1.22 -10.84 -12.39
CA VAL A 170 1.78 -10.07 -13.53
C VAL A 170 0.70 -9.31 -14.30
N SER A 171 -0.52 -9.85 -14.36
CA SER A 171 -1.68 -9.23 -15.01
C SER A 171 -2.20 -7.96 -14.31
N LYS A 172 -1.88 -7.74 -13.02
CA LYS A 172 -2.25 -6.52 -12.27
C LYS A 172 -1.25 -5.39 -12.44
N LEU A 173 -0.15 -5.58 -13.18
CA LEU A 173 0.69 -4.48 -13.63
C LEU A 173 0.04 -3.79 -14.84
N ASP A 174 -1.12 -3.19 -14.60
CA ASP A 174 -1.99 -2.57 -15.61
C ASP A 174 -2.08 -1.05 -15.44
N GLY A 175 -2.90 -0.40 -16.27
CA GLY A 175 -3.14 1.03 -16.20
C GLY A 175 -3.78 1.48 -14.88
N ASN A 176 -4.54 0.61 -14.21
CA ASN A 176 -5.23 0.93 -12.95
C ASN A 176 -4.23 1.08 -11.82
N LEU A 177 -3.29 0.13 -11.68
CA LEU A 177 -2.22 0.24 -10.67
C LEU A 177 -1.35 1.47 -10.91
N VAL A 178 -1.00 1.75 -12.17
CA VAL A 178 -0.22 2.95 -12.53
C VAL A 178 -0.98 4.23 -12.19
N SER A 179 -2.28 4.29 -12.51
CA SER A 179 -3.14 5.43 -12.18
C SER A 179 -3.24 5.65 -10.67
N LEU A 180 -3.47 4.57 -9.92
CA LEU A 180 -3.48 4.56 -8.46
C LEU A 180 -2.18 5.14 -7.89
N LEU A 181 -1.03 4.60 -8.29
CA LEU A 181 0.28 5.08 -7.83
C LEU A 181 0.52 6.54 -8.22
N ARG A 182 0.04 6.99 -9.37
CA ARG A 182 0.13 8.41 -9.79
C ARG A 182 -0.71 9.31 -8.92
N THR A 183 -1.92 8.89 -8.56
CA THR A 183 -2.78 9.63 -7.63
C THR A 183 -2.13 9.74 -6.26
N VAL A 184 -1.64 8.64 -5.71
CA VAL A 184 -0.95 8.62 -4.41
C VAL A 184 0.32 9.49 -4.45
N ALA A 185 1.08 9.47 -5.56
CA ALA A 185 2.24 10.33 -5.75
C ALA A 185 1.86 11.82 -5.82
N SER A 186 0.79 12.14 -6.56
CA SER A 186 0.24 13.49 -6.67
C SER A 186 -0.26 14.01 -5.32
N LEU A 187 -0.90 13.16 -4.52
CA LEU A 187 -1.35 13.46 -3.18
C LEU A 187 -0.16 13.75 -2.25
N LYS A 188 0.87 12.88 -2.27
CA LYS A 188 2.10 13.09 -1.47
C LYS A 188 2.70 14.46 -1.74
N ARG A 189 2.89 14.82 -3.01
CA ARG A 189 3.45 16.13 -3.41
C ARG A 189 2.64 17.31 -2.86
N TYR A 190 1.33 17.16 -2.80
CA TYR A 190 0.43 18.23 -2.37
C TYR A 190 0.49 18.45 -0.85
N ILE A 191 0.51 17.36 -0.06
CA ILE A 191 0.44 17.45 1.40
C ILE A 191 1.81 17.37 2.11
N LEU A 192 2.90 17.14 1.36
CA LEU A 192 4.25 16.91 1.92
C LEU A 192 4.67 17.98 2.92
N THR A 193 4.35 19.25 2.64
CA THR A 193 4.72 20.38 3.50
C THR A 193 4.00 20.31 4.83
N GLN A 194 2.69 20.03 4.79
CA GLN A 194 1.82 19.93 5.97
C GLN A 194 2.17 18.71 6.81
N THR A 195 2.37 17.55 6.18
CA THR A 195 2.79 16.32 6.88
C THR A 195 4.14 16.50 7.57
N SER A 196 5.11 17.10 6.87
CA SER A 196 6.44 17.37 7.44
C SER A 196 6.37 18.36 8.60
N ALA A 197 5.60 19.44 8.45
CA ALA A 197 5.45 20.45 9.50
C ALA A 197 4.82 19.85 10.75
N TYR A 198 3.77 19.04 10.58
CA TYR A 198 3.08 18.40 11.69
C TYR A 198 3.96 17.38 12.43
N VAL A 199 4.66 16.51 11.70
CA VAL A 199 5.57 15.53 12.33
C VAL A 199 6.70 16.24 13.09
N ASN A 200 7.27 17.31 12.52
CA ASN A 200 8.29 18.10 13.21
C ASN A 200 7.76 18.80 14.47
N LEU A 201 6.53 19.33 14.43
CA LEU A 201 5.87 19.92 15.60
C LEU A 201 5.72 18.87 16.71
N CYS A 202 5.28 17.67 16.37
CA CYS A 202 5.16 16.56 17.33
C CYS A 202 6.52 16.16 17.90
N TRP A 203 7.57 16.04 17.09
CA TRP A 203 8.91 15.73 17.61
C TRP A 203 9.43 16.81 18.57
N GLN A 204 9.25 18.08 18.23
CA GLN A 204 9.66 19.20 19.08
C GLN A 204 8.92 19.19 20.43
N SER A 205 7.61 18.97 20.44
CA SER A 205 6.83 18.93 21.68
C SER A 205 7.11 17.69 22.55
N LEU A 206 7.54 16.59 21.91
CA LEU A 206 7.91 15.35 22.60
C LEU A 206 9.39 15.33 23.04
N GLY A 207 10.19 16.33 22.69
CA GLY A 207 11.63 16.34 22.98
C GLY A 207 12.42 15.29 22.19
N ILE A 208 11.86 14.81 21.07
CA ILE A 208 12.51 13.83 20.19
C ILE A 208 13.34 14.60 19.16
N PRO A 209 14.65 14.34 19.02
CA PRO A 209 15.48 15.05 18.05
C PRO A 209 15.02 14.70 16.64
N SER A 210 14.92 15.71 15.78
CA SER A 210 14.63 15.48 14.36
C SER A 210 15.77 14.68 13.72
N PRO A 211 15.47 13.63 12.91
CA PRO A 211 16.49 12.80 12.26
C PRO A 211 17.34 13.52 11.20
N TYR A 212 17.16 14.83 11.00
CA TYR A 212 17.85 15.61 9.96
C TYR A 212 18.51 16.89 10.50
N GLY A 213 18.55 17.05 11.83
CA GLY A 213 19.04 18.25 12.49
C GLY A 213 18.00 19.39 12.55
N THR A 214 18.24 20.34 13.44
CA THR A 214 17.30 21.43 13.83
C THR A 214 17.29 22.64 12.89
N SER A 215 17.95 22.59 11.74
CA SER A 215 17.80 23.60 10.67
C SER A 215 16.55 23.26 9.85
N VAL A 216 15.46 24.02 9.77
CA VAL A 216 15.38 25.43 9.39
C VAL A 216 13.99 26.00 9.79
N PRO A 217 13.91 27.15 10.47
CA PRO A 217 12.77 28.06 10.36
C PRO A 217 12.94 28.90 9.09
N GLY A 218 12.07 28.70 8.08
CA GLY A 218 12.07 29.49 6.85
C GLY A 218 12.32 28.66 5.58
N TYR A 219 11.25 28.13 4.99
CA TYR A 219 11.27 27.56 3.65
C TYR A 219 11.29 28.71 2.60
N SER A 220 12.35 29.52 2.59
CA SER A 220 12.60 30.45 1.48
C SER A 220 13.16 29.64 0.32
N GLY A 221 12.34 29.42 -0.69
CA GLY A 221 12.69 28.67 -1.88
C GLY A 221 13.97 29.20 -2.54
N ARG A 222 14.73 28.25 -3.09
CA ARG A 222 15.97 28.38 -3.90
C ARG A 222 17.27 28.33 -3.10
N GLY A 223 17.81 27.11 -3.04
CA GLY A 223 19.26 26.89 -3.06
C GLY A 223 19.80 26.08 -1.89
N GLY A 224 20.26 24.86 -2.17
CA GLY A 224 21.33 24.25 -1.39
C GLY A 224 20.92 23.30 -0.26
N GLY A 225 20.76 22.02 -0.59
CA GLY A 225 21.44 20.96 0.14
C GLY A 225 20.93 20.62 1.55
N GLN A 226 19.69 20.16 1.70
CA GLN A 226 19.36 19.22 2.78
C GLN A 226 18.56 18.04 2.23
N GLN A 227 19.29 17.02 1.76
CA GLN A 227 18.76 15.69 1.45
C GLN A 227 18.48 14.86 2.72
N GLY A 228 18.62 15.47 3.90
CA GLY A 228 18.39 14.83 5.18
C GLY A 228 16.92 14.41 5.31
N GLY A 229 16.71 13.18 5.73
CA GLY A 229 15.39 12.74 6.18
C GLY A 229 14.44 12.11 5.20
N VAL A 230 14.91 11.81 3.99
CA VAL A 230 14.09 11.11 2.98
C VAL A 230 13.67 9.69 3.39
N MET A 231 14.10 9.20 4.56
CA MET A 231 13.65 7.94 5.16
C MET A 231 12.79 8.10 6.39
N ALA A 232 12.70 9.29 6.98
CA ALA A 232 11.85 9.43 8.16
C ALA A 232 10.36 9.52 7.78
N PRO A 233 9.48 9.19 8.73
CA PRO A 233 8.04 9.29 8.52
C PRO A 233 7.61 10.65 7.96
N GLY A 234 6.74 10.62 6.95
CA GLY A 234 6.13 11.82 6.34
C GLY A 234 6.89 12.34 5.13
N ARG A 235 8.20 12.06 5.06
CA ARG A 235 9.07 12.36 3.90
C ARG A 235 9.57 11.11 3.18
N CYS A 236 9.32 9.94 3.76
CA CYS A 236 9.90 8.66 3.35
C CYS A 236 9.71 8.36 1.85
N VAL A 237 10.77 7.99 1.15
CA VAL A 237 10.75 7.55 -0.27
C VAL A 237 11.19 6.09 -0.33
N PRO A 238 10.28 5.12 -0.18
CA PRO A 238 10.61 3.70 -0.14
C PRO A 238 11.25 3.18 -1.43
N PHE A 239 12.04 2.12 -1.29
CA PHE A 239 12.31 1.21 -2.40
C PHE A 239 11.12 0.29 -2.62
N VAL A 240 10.62 0.26 -3.86
CA VAL A 240 9.58 -0.68 -4.25
C VAL A 240 10.20 -1.89 -4.92
N LEU A 241 9.91 -3.07 -4.35
CA LEU A 241 10.28 -4.38 -4.85
C LEU A 241 9.01 -5.09 -5.33
N PHE A 242 9.12 -5.87 -6.41
CA PHE A 242 7.99 -6.56 -7.01
C PHE A 242 8.09 -8.06 -6.79
N LEU A 243 7.07 -8.64 -6.17
CA LEU A 243 6.88 -10.08 -6.02
C LEU A 243 5.73 -10.50 -6.94
N PHE A 244 6.06 -11.02 -8.12
CA PHE A 244 5.06 -11.53 -9.03
C PHE A 244 4.70 -12.97 -8.68
N HIS A 245 3.48 -13.19 -8.23
CA HIS A 245 2.98 -14.55 -8.01
C HIS A 245 2.26 -15.09 -9.23
N GLU A 246 2.03 -16.41 -9.20
CA GLU A 246 1.29 -17.15 -10.22
C GLU A 246 1.91 -17.15 -11.62
N VAL A 247 3.23 -17.06 -11.69
CA VAL A 247 3.92 -17.09 -12.97
C VAL A 247 3.90 -18.53 -13.52
N GLN A 248 3.24 -18.70 -14.67
CA GLN A 248 3.33 -19.94 -15.43
C GLN A 248 4.61 -19.91 -16.26
N LEU A 249 5.53 -20.82 -15.95
CA LEU A 249 6.70 -21.05 -16.79
C LEU A 249 6.32 -21.98 -17.93
N PRO A 250 6.78 -21.73 -19.17
CA PRO A 250 6.54 -22.63 -20.28
C PRO A 250 7.23 -23.97 -19.98
N SER A 251 6.43 -24.97 -19.61
CA SER A 251 6.89 -26.35 -19.52
C SER A 251 7.08 -26.86 -20.95
N SER A 252 8.31 -27.22 -21.32
CA SER A 252 8.58 -27.89 -22.59
C SER A 252 7.96 -29.29 -22.55
N VAL A 253 6.70 -29.42 -22.95
CA VAL A 253 6.03 -30.70 -23.13
C VAL A 253 6.42 -31.26 -24.49
N ASN A 254 7.64 -31.79 -24.58
CA ASN A 254 8.04 -32.76 -25.61
C ASN A 254 8.59 -33.94 -24.80
N GLY A 255 7.92 -35.08 -24.68
CA GLY A 255 7.48 -35.90 -25.81
C GLY A 255 8.65 -36.77 -26.28
N ASP A 256 9.19 -37.62 -25.40
CA ASP A 256 9.28 -39.07 -25.57
C ASP A 256 10.21 -39.63 -24.48
N GLY A 257 9.74 -40.65 -23.76
CA GLY A 257 10.39 -41.13 -22.56
C GLY A 257 11.64 -41.94 -22.92
N THR A 258 12.83 -41.40 -22.69
CA THR A 258 14.00 -42.15 -22.20
C THR A 258 15.23 -41.25 -22.02
N LYS A 259 15.71 -41.15 -20.76
CA LYS A 259 17.07 -40.71 -20.35
C LYS A 259 17.49 -39.25 -20.61
N ALA A 260 16.88 -38.28 -19.92
CA ALA A 260 17.35 -36.89 -19.93
C ALA A 260 17.19 -36.15 -18.56
N ASP A 261 17.76 -36.64 -17.47
CA ASP A 261 17.47 -36.08 -16.13
C ASP A 261 18.39 -34.96 -15.61
N ILE A 262 19.44 -34.54 -16.33
CA ILE A 262 20.40 -33.54 -15.79
C ILE A 262 20.46 -32.23 -16.62
N GLY A 263 19.95 -32.22 -17.85
CA GLY A 263 19.99 -31.05 -18.74
C GLY A 263 18.88 -30.02 -18.52
N HIS A 264 17.73 -30.42 -17.95
CA HIS A 264 16.51 -29.60 -17.97
C HIS A 264 16.50 -28.45 -16.94
N GLU A 265 17.16 -28.59 -15.78
CA GLU A 265 17.15 -27.54 -14.75
C GLU A 265 17.90 -26.26 -15.18
N LYS A 266 18.99 -26.41 -15.94
CA LYS A 266 19.77 -25.25 -16.40
C LYS A 266 19.00 -24.40 -17.42
N ALA A 267 18.17 -25.03 -18.25
CA ALA A 267 17.35 -24.32 -19.24
C ALA A 267 16.24 -23.48 -18.59
N ALA A 268 15.57 -24.02 -17.56
CA ALA A 268 14.54 -23.31 -16.81
C ALA A 268 15.10 -22.10 -16.02
N SER A 269 16.28 -22.24 -15.41
CA SER A 269 16.94 -21.14 -14.71
C SER A 269 17.27 -19.96 -15.65
N GLY A 270 17.71 -20.25 -16.88
CA GLY A 270 17.99 -19.24 -17.89
C GLY A 270 16.76 -18.45 -18.35
N SER A 271 15.60 -19.11 -18.50
CA SER A 271 14.36 -18.44 -18.92
C SER A 271 13.79 -17.55 -17.82
N ILE A 272 13.82 -17.99 -16.55
CA ILE A 272 13.40 -17.20 -15.38
C ILE A 272 14.24 -15.93 -15.26
N LYS A 273 15.57 -16.03 -15.40
CA LYS A 273 16.46 -14.87 -15.34
C LYS A 273 16.13 -13.85 -16.43
N ARG A 274 15.98 -14.28 -17.68
CA ARG A 274 15.58 -13.40 -18.80
C ARG A 274 14.22 -12.74 -18.55
N MET A 275 13.26 -13.47 -17.98
CA MET A 275 11.95 -12.93 -17.63
C MET A 275 12.06 -11.84 -16.55
N LYS A 276 12.86 -12.07 -15.50
CA LYS A 276 13.15 -11.05 -14.47
C LYS A 276 13.79 -9.81 -15.07
N GLU A 277 14.79 -9.96 -15.94
CA GLU A 277 15.45 -8.85 -16.65
C GLU A 277 14.46 -8.05 -17.51
N SER A 278 13.64 -8.75 -18.29
CA SER A 278 12.62 -8.14 -19.16
C SER A 278 11.55 -7.39 -18.37
N LEU A 279 10.99 -8.00 -17.32
CA LEU A 279 10.00 -7.35 -16.45
C LEU A 279 10.60 -6.13 -15.74
N GLN A 280 11.82 -6.25 -15.25
CA GLN A 280 12.52 -5.15 -14.61
C GLN A 280 12.73 -3.97 -15.56
N ALA A 281 13.14 -4.22 -16.79
CA ALA A 281 13.28 -3.20 -17.83
C ALA A 281 11.93 -2.56 -18.16
N ARG A 282 10.87 -3.35 -18.32
CA ARG A 282 9.52 -2.88 -18.62
C ARG A 282 8.93 -2.03 -17.49
N ILE A 283 9.09 -2.42 -16.22
CA ILE A 283 8.62 -1.66 -15.06
C ILE A 283 9.35 -0.30 -14.99
N ARG A 284 10.68 -0.30 -15.15
CA ARG A 284 11.46 0.96 -15.20
C ARG A 284 10.97 1.87 -16.32
N PHE A 285 10.79 1.33 -17.52
CA PHE A 285 10.29 2.08 -18.66
C PHE A 285 8.89 2.66 -18.37
N LEU A 286 7.95 1.82 -17.96
CA LEU A 286 6.58 2.19 -17.64
C LEU A 286 6.53 3.33 -16.61
N PHE A 287 7.20 3.17 -15.47
CA PHE A 287 7.15 4.16 -14.39
C PHE A 287 7.87 5.46 -14.72
N ARG A 288 8.90 5.43 -15.59
CA ARG A 288 9.52 6.65 -16.11
C ARG A 288 8.59 7.38 -17.05
N THR A 289 7.98 6.69 -18.01
CA THR A 289 7.00 7.27 -18.93
C THR A 289 5.80 7.85 -18.19
N CYS A 290 5.44 7.24 -17.06
CA CYS A 290 4.37 7.70 -16.18
C CYS A 290 4.84 8.68 -15.08
N TYR A 291 6.07 9.22 -15.15
CA TYR A 291 6.62 10.21 -14.19
C TYR A 291 6.49 9.81 -12.71
N LEU A 292 6.46 8.51 -12.42
CA LEU A 292 6.45 7.94 -11.07
C LEU A 292 7.86 7.85 -10.50
N VAL A 293 8.84 7.62 -11.35
CA VAL A 293 10.26 7.49 -11.00
C VAL A 293 11.07 8.45 -11.86
N GLN A 294 12.10 9.06 -11.29
CA GLN A 294 12.93 10.04 -11.98
C GLN A 294 13.66 9.44 -13.18
N THR A 295 13.76 10.23 -14.25
CA THR A 295 14.40 9.87 -15.50
C THR A 295 15.92 9.92 -15.35
N ASN A 296 16.52 8.73 -15.26
CA ASN A 296 17.91 8.39 -15.62
C ASN A 296 19.09 9.02 -14.89
N ASP A 297 18.92 10.08 -14.10
CA ASP A 297 20.09 10.61 -13.43
C ASP A 297 20.38 9.83 -12.15
N VAL A 298 21.31 8.88 -12.26
CA VAL A 298 21.92 8.17 -11.12
C VAL A 298 22.52 9.18 -10.10
N HIS A 299 22.66 10.45 -10.50
CA HIS A 299 23.16 11.57 -9.71
C HIS A 299 22.07 12.53 -9.19
N ALA A 300 20.79 12.31 -9.51
CA ALA A 300 19.74 13.17 -8.96
C ALA A 300 19.62 12.98 -7.43
N PRO A 301 19.54 14.08 -6.65
CA PRO A 301 19.22 14.01 -5.23
C PRO A 301 17.96 13.20 -4.99
N PHE A 302 17.93 12.43 -3.89
CA PHE A 302 16.66 11.92 -3.40
C PHE A 302 15.75 13.09 -3.06
N ASP A 303 14.61 13.15 -3.75
CA ASP A 303 13.59 14.17 -3.54
C ASP A 303 12.41 13.55 -2.80
N GLY A 304 12.15 14.04 -1.58
CA GLY A 304 11.04 13.60 -0.73
C GLY A 304 9.66 13.72 -1.39
N ARG A 305 9.55 14.45 -2.51
CA ARG A 305 8.33 14.57 -3.32
C ARG A 305 8.01 13.33 -4.16
N PHE A 306 8.96 12.42 -4.35
CA PHE A 306 8.67 11.14 -5.02
C PHE A 306 7.91 10.21 -4.09
N LEU A 307 6.98 9.43 -4.65
CA LEU A 307 6.26 8.43 -3.87
C LEU A 307 7.18 7.29 -3.44
N PHE A 308 7.99 6.82 -4.37
CA PHE A 308 8.95 5.75 -4.18
C PHE A 308 10.10 5.89 -5.17
N THR A 309 11.12 5.06 -5.00
CA THR A 309 12.20 4.89 -5.97
C THR A 309 12.34 3.42 -6.36
N LEU A 310 12.98 3.17 -7.50
CA LEU A 310 13.37 1.83 -7.89
C LEU A 310 14.87 1.65 -7.63
N PRO A 311 15.31 0.45 -7.25
CA PRO A 311 16.73 0.23 -7.10
C PRO A 311 17.53 0.45 -8.40
N PRO A 312 18.78 0.94 -8.28
CA PRO A 312 19.57 1.34 -9.44
C PRO A 312 19.85 0.15 -10.36
N PRO A 313 20.05 0.37 -11.68
CA PRO A 313 20.29 -0.70 -12.64
C PRO A 313 21.49 -1.60 -12.30
N SER A 314 22.48 -1.05 -11.59
CA SER A 314 23.69 -1.76 -11.15
C SER A 314 23.49 -2.61 -9.89
N ALA A 315 22.34 -2.54 -9.24
CA ALA A 315 22.04 -3.35 -8.07
C ALA A 315 21.45 -4.71 -8.47
N GLN A 316 21.19 -5.56 -7.47
CA GLN A 316 20.51 -6.84 -7.65
C GLN A 316 19.12 -6.66 -8.30
N PHE A 317 18.49 -7.76 -8.72
CA PHE A 317 17.12 -7.71 -9.23
C PHE A 317 16.18 -7.11 -8.16
N PHE A 318 15.28 -6.21 -8.58
CA PHE A 318 14.18 -5.73 -7.73
C PHE A 318 12.85 -6.45 -8.02
N VAL A 319 12.89 -7.43 -8.94
CA VAL A 319 11.76 -8.27 -9.33
C VAL A 319 12.05 -9.71 -8.94
N HIS A 320 11.11 -10.34 -8.24
CA HIS A 320 11.10 -11.76 -7.93
C HIS A 320 9.85 -12.41 -8.51
N LEU A 321 9.97 -13.67 -8.94
CA LEU A 321 8.89 -14.45 -9.54
C LEU A 321 8.63 -15.66 -8.62
N ILE A 322 7.39 -15.82 -8.20
CA ILE A 322 6.87 -16.95 -7.44
C ILE A 322 6.04 -17.80 -8.41
N THR A 323 6.47 -19.04 -8.65
CA THR A 323 5.86 -19.91 -9.67
C THR A 323 4.59 -20.60 -9.15
N ARG A 324 3.65 -20.96 -10.04
CA ARG A 324 2.49 -21.79 -9.68
C ARG A 324 2.96 -23.22 -9.39
N GLY A 325 3.20 -23.56 -8.13
CA GLY A 325 3.48 -24.95 -7.71
C GLY A 325 4.38 -25.06 -6.47
N SER A 326 5.26 -24.09 -6.27
CA SER A 326 6.30 -24.12 -5.23
C SER A 326 5.86 -23.65 -3.84
N ILE A 327 4.86 -22.78 -3.81
CA ILE A 327 4.46 -22.07 -2.59
C ILE A 327 2.99 -22.33 -2.26
N GLY A 328 2.13 -22.50 -3.27
CA GLY A 328 0.68 -22.64 -3.09
C GLY A 328 0.28 -23.84 -2.23
N ASN A 329 1.01 -24.95 -2.25
CA ASN A 329 0.66 -26.14 -1.46
C ASN A 329 1.11 -26.07 0.01
N GLN A 330 2.17 -25.32 0.33
CA GLN A 330 2.61 -25.13 1.72
C GLN A 330 1.92 -23.94 2.39
N LEU A 331 1.64 -22.87 1.64
CA LEU A 331 0.94 -21.69 2.18
C LEU A 331 -0.58 -21.86 2.25
N ALA A 332 -1.18 -22.79 1.48
CA ALA A 332 -2.61 -23.11 1.57
C ALA A 332 -2.95 -24.28 2.50
N ALA A 333 -1.95 -24.93 3.10
CA ALA A 333 -2.15 -26.13 3.93
C ALA A 333 -2.95 -25.87 5.23
N ASP A 334 -3.22 -24.60 5.56
CA ASP A 334 -4.03 -24.21 6.72
C ASP A 334 -5.56 -24.24 6.45
N GLN A 335 -6.02 -24.53 5.22
CA GLN A 335 -7.46 -24.73 4.98
C GLN A 335 -7.90 -26.19 5.23
N PRO A 336 -8.77 -26.47 6.22
CA PRO A 336 -9.16 -27.83 6.60
C PRO A 336 -10.05 -28.56 5.57
N ALA A 337 -10.61 -27.86 4.58
CA ALA A 337 -11.64 -28.41 3.69
C ALA A 337 -11.10 -29.12 2.42
N ALA A 338 -9.87 -28.85 1.97
CA ALA A 338 -9.35 -29.37 0.70
C ALA A 338 -8.65 -30.75 0.80
N THR A 339 -8.53 -31.31 2.00
CA THR A 339 -7.57 -32.40 2.31
C THR A 339 -8.13 -33.82 2.10
N VAL A 340 -9.35 -33.98 1.59
CA VAL A 340 -10.00 -35.31 1.53
C VAL A 340 -9.83 -36.00 0.15
N LEU A 341 -9.56 -35.28 -0.94
CA LEU A 341 -9.54 -35.87 -2.30
C LEU A 341 -8.15 -36.02 -2.95
N SER A 342 -7.07 -35.54 -2.34
CA SER A 342 -5.73 -35.50 -2.98
C SER A 342 -4.69 -36.49 -2.39
N LYS A 343 -5.10 -37.45 -1.56
CA LYS A 343 -4.16 -38.24 -0.73
C LYS A 343 -3.42 -39.42 -1.38
N THR A 344 -3.59 -39.74 -2.67
CA THR A 344 -3.09 -41.03 -3.21
C THR A 344 -2.16 -41.01 -4.43
N LEU A 345 -1.54 -39.88 -4.80
CA LEU A 345 -0.43 -39.93 -5.77
C LEU A 345 0.79 -39.09 -5.39
N ARG A 346 1.93 -39.79 -5.18
CA ARG A 346 3.34 -39.36 -5.21
C ARG A 346 3.70 -38.12 -4.37
N ARG A 347 3.93 -38.35 -3.08
CA ARG A 347 4.20 -37.30 -2.07
C ARG A 347 5.69 -37.07 -1.71
N GLN A 348 6.64 -37.73 -2.38
CA GLN A 348 8.01 -37.83 -1.85
C GLN A 348 9.08 -36.94 -2.51
N ASP A 349 8.92 -36.52 -3.77
CA ASP A 349 9.97 -35.74 -4.47
C ASP A 349 9.77 -34.21 -4.48
N PHE A 350 8.58 -33.70 -4.12
CA PHE A 350 8.28 -32.26 -4.19
C PHE A 350 8.83 -31.43 -3.02
N ARG A 351 9.17 -32.05 -1.88
CA ARG A 351 9.62 -31.30 -0.68
C ARG A 351 10.93 -30.54 -0.87
N ASN A 352 11.82 -31.00 -1.75
CA ASN A 352 13.12 -30.36 -1.97
C ASN A 352 13.02 -29.12 -2.87
N ILE A 353 12.05 -29.07 -3.80
CA ILE A 353 11.88 -27.96 -4.74
C ILE A 353 11.25 -26.75 -4.04
N ASP A 354 10.24 -26.97 -3.20
CA ASP A 354 9.55 -25.92 -2.45
C ASP A 354 10.52 -25.16 -1.53
N ASN A 355 11.41 -25.89 -0.85
CA ASN A 355 12.42 -25.31 0.03
C ASN A 355 13.41 -24.42 -0.73
N PHE A 356 13.71 -24.74 -1.99
CA PHE A 356 14.63 -23.95 -2.80
C PHE A 356 14.02 -22.61 -3.22
N GLU A 357 12.76 -22.58 -3.68
CA GLU A 357 12.09 -21.33 -4.04
C GLU A 357 11.85 -20.43 -2.82
N ILE A 358 11.45 -21.01 -1.69
CA ILE A 358 11.33 -20.28 -0.41
C ILE A 358 12.68 -19.66 -0.03
N LYS A 359 13.78 -20.42 -0.14
CA LYS A 359 15.13 -19.90 0.11
C LYS A 359 15.47 -18.74 -0.82
N LEU A 360 15.17 -18.85 -2.12
CA LEU A 360 15.42 -17.76 -3.08
C LEU A 360 14.59 -16.50 -2.78
N LEU A 361 13.34 -16.66 -2.34
CA LEU A 361 12.48 -15.55 -1.93
C LEU A 361 13.07 -14.84 -0.70
N ARG A 362 13.51 -15.61 0.29
CA ARG A 362 14.16 -15.09 1.50
C ARG A 362 15.47 -14.39 1.18
N GLU A 363 16.32 -14.99 0.35
CA GLU A 363 17.58 -14.39 -0.08
C GLU A 363 17.35 -13.08 -0.83
N PHE A 364 16.36 -13.05 -1.72
CA PHE A 364 15.95 -11.83 -2.43
C PHE A 364 15.53 -10.73 -1.45
N ALA A 365 14.59 -11.00 -0.55
CA ALA A 365 14.07 -10.00 0.38
C ALA A 365 15.15 -9.57 1.40
N SER A 366 15.85 -10.53 2.00
CA SER A 366 16.90 -10.29 2.98
C SER A 366 18.07 -9.53 2.38
N GLY A 367 18.40 -9.76 1.11
CA GLY A 367 19.39 -9.00 0.36
C GLY A 367 19.07 -7.51 0.37
N TRP A 368 17.83 -7.14 0.04
CA TRP A 368 17.38 -5.75 0.04
C TRP A 368 17.23 -5.14 1.43
N ILE A 369 16.71 -5.90 2.39
CA ILE A 369 16.54 -5.43 3.77
C ILE A 369 17.90 -5.16 4.41
N LYS A 370 18.86 -6.08 4.24
CA LYS A 370 20.24 -5.90 4.70
C LYS A 370 20.92 -4.73 3.99
N TRP A 371 20.71 -4.60 2.67
CA TRP A 371 21.26 -3.52 1.85
C TRP A 371 20.84 -2.13 2.36
N LEU A 372 19.61 -1.99 2.88
CA LEU A 372 19.15 -0.76 3.51
C LEU A 372 19.74 -0.54 4.90
N ALA A 373 19.76 -1.59 5.74
CA ALA A 373 20.27 -1.50 7.10
C ALA A 373 21.77 -1.15 7.15
N THR A 374 22.57 -1.62 6.18
CA THR A 374 24.01 -1.33 6.13
C THR A 374 24.36 -0.01 5.45
N GLY A 375 23.35 0.73 4.96
CA GLY A 375 23.55 1.88 4.09
C GLY A 375 23.92 1.49 2.64
N PHE A 376 23.69 2.41 1.70
CA PHE A 376 23.93 2.21 0.27
C PHE A 376 25.34 1.68 -0.02
N PRO A 377 25.53 0.90 -1.10
CA PRO A 377 26.83 0.40 -1.52
C PRO A 377 27.78 1.57 -1.74
N ARG A 378 29.08 1.32 -1.54
CA ARG A 378 30.17 2.31 -1.66
C ARG A 378 30.15 3.15 -2.95
N SER A 379 29.44 2.71 -4.00
CA SER A 379 29.19 3.47 -5.22
C SER A 379 28.37 4.76 -5.00
N PHE A 380 27.51 4.83 -3.97
CA PHE A 380 26.86 6.05 -3.52
C PHE A 380 27.74 6.85 -2.54
N ALA A 381 28.51 6.17 -1.68
CA ALA A 381 29.42 6.81 -0.73
C ALA A 381 30.57 7.58 -1.43
N LYS A 382 31.01 7.13 -2.62
CA LYS A 382 31.97 7.87 -3.47
C LYS A 382 31.46 9.22 -3.98
N ARG A 383 30.22 9.61 -3.68
CA ARG A 383 29.54 10.79 -4.26
C ARG A 383 29.15 11.85 -3.23
N ASN A 384 29.82 11.91 -2.07
CA ASN A 384 29.56 12.87 -0.98
C ASN A 384 28.12 12.86 -0.43
N LEU A 385 27.36 11.81 -0.70
CA LEU A 385 26.09 11.58 -0.02
C LEU A 385 26.42 11.10 1.39
N THR A 386 26.06 11.91 2.39
CA THR A 386 26.08 11.49 3.80
C THR A 386 25.34 10.17 3.91
N ALA A 387 25.89 9.22 4.67
CA ALA A 387 25.24 7.95 4.92
C ALA A 387 23.77 8.23 5.28
N LEU A 388 22.86 7.53 4.61
CA LEU A 388 21.45 7.79 4.77
C LEU A 388 21.05 7.38 6.20
N GLU A 389 20.80 8.36 7.06
CA GLU A 389 20.48 8.09 8.46
C GLU A 389 19.07 7.54 8.56
N LEU A 390 18.98 6.27 8.97
CA LEU A 390 17.72 5.64 9.33
C LEU A 390 17.25 6.19 10.69
N PRO A 391 15.94 6.45 10.86
CA PRO A 391 15.42 6.96 12.13
C PRO A 391 15.61 5.93 13.25
N THR A 392 15.75 6.40 14.48
CA THR A 392 15.66 5.54 15.67
C THR A 392 14.25 4.99 15.85
N GLY A 393 14.08 3.96 16.68
CA GLY A 393 12.76 3.41 17.01
C GLY A 393 11.79 4.49 17.54
N SER A 394 12.26 5.38 18.41
CA SER A 394 11.47 6.50 18.95
C SER A 394 11.10 7.53 17.89
N GLN A 395 12.04 7.93 17.03
CA GLN A 395 11.79 8.86 15.92
C GLN A 395 10.77 8.28 14.93
N TRP A 396 10.94 7.02 14.55
CA TRP A 396 10.03 6.36 13.62
C TRP A 396 8.62 6.19 14.22
N MET A 397 8.52 5.65 15.44
CA MET A 397 7.23 5.42 16.09
C MET A 397 6.46 6.71 16.32
N SER A 398 7.11 7.75 16.86
CA SER A 398 6.46 9.05 17.07
C SER A 398 5.99 9.70 15.77
N GLY A 399 6.81 9.62 14.70
CA GLY A 399 6.41 10.10 13.38
C GLY A 399 5.26 9.30 12.77
N ALA A 400 5.28 7.97 12.92
CA ALA A 400 4.21 7.08 12.45
C ALA A 400 2.89 7.34 13.18
N VAL A 401 2.90 7.47 14.51
CA VAL A 401 1.71 7.78 15.31
C VAL A 401 1.17 9.18 15.00
N ALA A 402 2.05 10.18 14.83
CA ALA A 402 1.63 11.51 14.39
C ALA A 402 0.92 11.43 13.02
N LEU A 403 1.49 10.75 12.04
CA LEU A 403 0.86 10.58 10.74
C LEU A 403 -0.43 9.77 10.80
N GLN A 404 -0.51 8.79 11.70
CA GLN A 404 -1.74 8.05 11.96
C GLN A 404 -2.84 9.01 12.43
N GLU A 405 -2.55 9.86 13.41
CA GLU A 405 -3.49 10.87 13.88
C GLU A 405 -3.86 11.89 12.80
N LEU A 406 -2.92 12.25 11.93
CA LEU A 406 -3.20 13.17 10.82
C LEU A 406 -4.15 12.57 9.77
N LEU A 407 -4.03 11.27 9.50
CA LEU A 407 -4.76 10.63 8.42
C LEU A 407 -6.07 9.95 8.86
N PHE A 408 -6.16 9.55 10.12
CA PHE A 408 -7.25 8.73 10.65
C PHE A 408 -7.82 9.24 11.98
N GLY A 409 -7.10 10.10 12.70
CA GLY A 409 -7.45 10.53 14.05
C GLY A 409 -7.97 11.96 14.11
N GLN A 410 -8.42 12.35 15.31
CA GLN A 410 -8.99 13.69 15.56
C GLN A 410 -8.00 14.63 16.23
N LEU A 411 -6.96 14.11 16.89
CA LEU A 411 -5.99 14.93 17.59
C LEU A 411 -5.28 15.89 16.66
N ALA A 412 -4.99 15.47 15.42
CA ALA A 412 -4.34 16.34 14.45
C ALA A 412 -5.20 17.56 14.07
N LYS A 413 -6.54 17.42 14.05
CA LYS A 413 -7.46 18.53 13.79
C LYS A 413 -7.42 19.59 14.89
N GLU A 414 -7.12 19.17 16.11
CA GLU A 414 -7.05 20.02 17.30
C GLU A 414 -5.64 20.61 17.50
N ILE A 415 -4.59 19.88 17.13
CA ILE A 415 -3.20 20.31 17.26
C ILE A 415 -2.78 21.22 16.09
N MET A 416 -3.22 20.94 14.87
CA MET A 416 -2.88 21.74 13.68
C MET A 416 -3.78 22.96 13.54
N ASP A 417 -3.27 23.99 12.86
CA ASP A 417 -4.13 25.09 12.44
C ASP A 417 -5.21 24.59 11.45
N ARG A 418 -6.42 25.15 11.59
CA ARG A 418 -7.59 24.72 10.81
C ARG A 418 -7.35 24.75 9.31
N ARG A 419 -6.53 25.69 8.81
CA ARG A 419 -6.26 25.86 7.37
C ARG A 419 -5.36 24.75 6.86
N SER A 420 -4.30 24.40 7.59
CA SER A 420 -3.40 23.30 7.23
C SER A 420 -4.10 21.95 7.30
N TYR A 421 -4.89 21.68 8.34
CA TYR A 421 -5.66 20.44 8.45
C TYR A 421 -6.69 20.33 7.32
N SER A 422 -7.49 21.39 7.08
CA SER A 422 -8.47 21.40 5.98
C SER A 422 -7.81 21.20 4.62
N ALA A 423 -6.61 21.75 4.39
CA ALA A 423 -5.87 21.52 3.15
C ALA A 423 -5.48 20.04 2.96
N VAL A 424 -5.13 19.33 4.03
CA VAL A 424 -4.84 17.90 4.01
C VAL A 424 -6.11 17.11 3.72
N ASP A 425 -7.16 17.32 4.51
CA ASP A 425 -8.42 16.56 4.38
C ASP A 425 -9.09 16.80 3.01
N ASP A 426 -9.11 18.04 2.52
CA ASP A 426 -9.57 18.38 1.18
C ASP A 426 -8.76 17.68 0.08
N ALA A 427 -7.46 17.47 0.29
CA ALA A 427 -6.61 16.79 -0.68
C ALA A 427 -6.97 15.31 -0.76
N PHE A 428 -7.17 14.65 0.38
CA PHE A 428 -7.65 13.27 0.44
C PHE A 428 -9.05 13.18 -0.18
N GLY A 429 -9.98 14.02 0.28
CA GLY A 429 -11.38 14.01 -0.17
C GLY A 429 -11.56 14.31 -1.65
N ARG A 430 -10.78 15.23 -2.24
CA ARG A 430 -10.89 15.53 -3.68
C ARG A 430 -10.04 14.60 -4.55
N ARG A 431 -8.75 14.46 -4.26
CA ARG A 431 -7.81 13.76 -5.17
C ARG A 431 -8.00 12.25 -5.16
N LEU A 432 -8.33 11.65 -4.02
CA LEU A 432 -8.66 10.21 -4.00
C LEU A 432 -10.02 9.95 -4.67
N LYS A 433 -10.99 10.85 -4.47
CA LYS A 433 -12.29 10.82 -5.15
C LYS A 433 -12.21 10.89 -6.65
N ASP A 434 -11.35 11.75 -7.16
CA ASP A 434 -11.12 11.84 -8.59
C ASP A 434 -10.54 10.54 -9.18
N CYS A 435 -9.75 9.78 -8.43
CA CYS A 435 -9.10 8.56 -8.92
C CYS A 435 -10.02 7.33 -8.91
N VAL A 436 -10.83 7.19 -7.88
CA VAL A 436 -11.72 6.04 -7.71
C VAL A 436 -13.01 6.22 -8.50
N GLN A 437 -13.52 7.44 -8.59
CA GLN A 437 -14.78 7.73 -9.30
C GLN A 437 -14.59 7.94 -10.81
N VAL A 438 -13.47 7.58 -11.41
CA VAL A 438 -13.30 7.71 -12.88
C VAL A 438 -14.41 6.95 -13.60
N ASN A 439 -14.72 5.73 -13.14
CA ASN A 439 -15.82 4.94 -13.70
C ASN A 439 -17.18 5.59 -13.41
N ASN A 440 -17.42 6.08 -12.20
CA ASN A 440 -18.68 6.75 -11.87
C ASN A 440 -18.87 8.05 -12.67
N ARG A 441 -17.78 8.80 -12.95
CA ARG A 441 -17.80 9.99 -13.81
C ARG A 441 -18.01 9.64 -15.26
N PHE A 442 -17.37 8.58 -15.74
CA PHE A 442 -17.59 8.08 -17.09
C PHE A 442 -19.05 7.66 -17.25
N SER A 443 -19.58 6.85 -16.33
CA SER A 443 -20.98 6.42 -16.31
C SER A 443 -21.93 7.62 -16.20
N ALA A 444 -21.71 8.56 -15.29
CA ALA A 444 -22.55 9.75 -15.14
C ALA A 444 -22.51 10.64 -16.40
N SER A 445 -21.33 10.85 -16.98
CA SER A 445 -21.17 11.60 -18.23
C SER A 445 -21.85 10.90 -19.40
N HIS A 446 -21.68 9.58 -19.51
CA HIS A 446 -22.34 8.77 -20.54
C HIS A 446 -23.86 8.81 -20.38
N CYS A 447 -24.38 8.56 -19.17
CA CYS A 447 -25.81 8.67 -18.87
C CYS A 447 -26.35 10.07 -19.16
N ALA A 448 -25.62 11.15 -18.85
CA ALA A 448 -26.03 12.50 -19.16
C ALA A 448 -26.02 12.81 -20.67
N GLN A 449 -25.12 12.20 -21.44
CA GLN A 449 -25.11 12.31 -22.90
C GLN A 449 -26.26 11.52 -23.54
N VAL A 450 -26.45 10.27 -23.11
CA VAL A 450 -27.56 9.41 -23.58
C VAL A 450 -28.91 10.03 -23.21
N LEU A 451 -29.05 10.58 -22.00
CA LEU A 451 -30.26 11.26 -21.57
C LEU A 451 -30.55 12.50 -22.42
N ARG A 452 -29.53 13.33 -22.70
CA ARG A 452 -29.70 14.48 -23.61
C ARG A 452 -30.19 14.03 -24.99
N LYS A 453 -29.55 13.01 -25.58
CA LYS A 453 -30.01 12.44 -26.86
C LYS A 453 -31.43 11.88 -26.80
N ALA A 454 -31.80 11.21 -25.71
CA ALA A 454 -33.15 10.69 -25.52
C ALA A 454 -34.19 11.82 -25.39
N VAL A 455 -33.85 12.91 -24.69
CA VAL A 455 -34.68 14.12 -24.61
C VAL A 455 -34.79 14.80 -25.97
N ASP A 456 -33.68 14.94 -26.70
CA ASP A 456 -33.66 15.49 -28.05
C ASP A 456 -34.57 14.67 -28.97
N PHE A 457 -34.46 13.33 -28.93
CA PHE A 457 -35.28 12.40 -29.72
C PHE A 457 -36.77 12.44 -29.34
N TYR A 458 -37.06 12.58 -28.04
CA TYR A 458 -38.41 12.75 -27.55
C TYR A 458 -39.04 14.06 -28.07
N SER A 459 -38.26 15.14 -28.07
CA SER A 459 -38.66 16.48 -28.49
C SER A 459 -38.67 16.70 -30.00
N SER A 460 -37.95 15.87 -30.77
CA SER A 460 -37.97 15.92 -32.23
C SER A 460 -39.30 15.42 -32.79
N ASP A 461 -39.80 16.06 -33.85
CA ASP A 461 -41.01 15.68 -34.57
C ASP A 461 -42.26 15.57 -33.68
N LEU A 462 -42.50 16.59 -32.84
CA LEU A 462 -43.74 16.69 -32.07
C LEU A 462 -44.90 17.10 -33.00
N PRO A 463 -46.02 16.35 -33.02
CA PRO A 463 -47.19 16.69 -33.82
C PRO A 463 -47.81 18.02 -33.38
N ALA A 464 -48.48 18.73 -34.30
CA ALA A 464 -49.23 19.95 -33.98
C ALA A 464 -50.35 19.74 -32.94
N HIS A 465 -50.88 18.51 -32.84
CA HIS A 465 -51.82 18.10 -31.80
C HIS A 465 -51.20 16.98 -30.96
N TYR A 466 -50.68 17.34 -29.80
CA TYR A 466 -49.99 16.41 -28.90
C TYR A 466 -51.00 15.73 -27.95
N THR A 467 -51.26 14.44 -28.16
CA THR A 467 -52.19 13.65 -27.32
C THR A 467 -51.46 12.87 -26.23
N ARG A 468 -52.19 12.47 -25.18
CA ARG A 468 -51.66 11.62 -24.10
C ARG A 468 -51.08 10.30 -24.60
N GLU A 469 -51.73 9.65 -25.56
CA GLU A 469 -51.23 8.40 -26.16
C GLU A 469 -49.91 8.62 -26.92
N SER A 470 -49.77 9.77 -27.61
CA SER A 470 -48.53 10.16 -28.28
C SER A 470 -47.39 10.41 -27.28
N HIS A 471 -47.71 10.94 -26.10
CA HIS A 471 -46.78 11.12 -24.99
C HIS A 471 -46.25 9.79 -24.46
N GLU A 472 -47.15 8.88 -24.07
CA GLU A 472 -46.81 7.57 -23.51
C GLU A 472 -46.00 6.71 -24.52
N HIS A 473 -46.34 6.78 -25.81
CA HIS A 473 -45.60 6.07 -26.87
C HIS A 473 -44.17 6.60 -27.04
N LYS A 474 -43.99 7.93 -27.15
CA LYS A 474 -42.67 8.55 -27.28
C LYS A 474 -41.81 8.35 -26.03
N GLU A 475 -42.42 8.42 -24.85
CA GLU A 475 -41.72 8.19 -23.60
C GLU A 475 -41.19 6.75 -23.53
N SER A 476 -42.03 5.76 -23.84
CA SER A 476 -41.64 4.35 -23.90
C SER A 476 -40.49 4.11 -24.88
N PHE A 477 -40.55 4.71 -26.06
CA PHE A 477 -39.50 4.59 -27.08
C PHE A 477 -38.17 5.22 -26.65
N SER A 478 -38.23 6.40 -26.02
CA SER A 478 -37.06 7.11 -25.50
C SER A 478 -36.40 6.35 -24.34
N TRP A 479 -37.20 5.71 -23.48
CA TRP A 479 -36.70 4.82 -22.42
C TRP A 479 -36.03 3.56 -22.96
N LYS A 480 -36.57 2.97 -24.04
CA LYS A 480 -35.92 1.83 -24.71
C LYS A 480 -34.58 2.23 -25.30
N PHE A 481 -34.50 3.38 -25.98
CA PHE A 481 -33.25 3.92 -26.51
C PHE A 481 -32.20 4.16 -25.42
N LYS A 482 -32.61 4.72 -24.28
CA LYS A 482 -31.73 4.94 -23.11
C LYS A 482 -31.22 3.64 -22.50
N ARG A 483 -32.00 2.54 -22.55
CA ARG A 483 -31.58 1.22 -22.01
C ARG A 483 -30.67 0.45 -22.97
N SER A 484 -30.80 0.65 -24.29
CA SER A 484 -30.00 -0.04 -25.30
C SER A 484 -28.65 0.63 -25.60
N SER A 485 -28.47 1.87 -25.13
CA SER A 485 -27.24 2.67 -25.30
C SER A 485 -26.43 2.64 -24.02
#